data_AF-A0A672YZ42-F1
#
_entry.id   AF-A0A672YZ42-F1
#
_cell.length_a   1.000
_cell.length_b   1.000
_cell.length_c   1.000
_cell.angle_alpha   90.00
_cell.angle_beta   90.00
_cell.angle_gamma   90.00
#
_symmetry.space_group_name_H-M   'P 1'
#
loop_
_entity.id
_entity.type
_entity.pdbx_description
1 polymer ?
#
loop_
_entity_poly.entity_id
_entity_poly.type
_entity_poly.pdbx_seq_one_letter_code
_entity_poly.pdbx_strand_id
1 'polypeptide(L)'
;TVNIKLPFIVFLSSFFLVLSVDTDVDEGHDWDITDINEGSHVLRNTRIGDKYRWPKSVPYYLEDSLEINAKGVILKAFEQYRLKTCIDFTPRKGKGNYISVYKGPGCFSSVGNQRWGSQRLSIGEHCDSVATVEHEFLHALGFWHEQSRSDRDDYVDIIWSNIKPSNNFAKHDDTESSALGVPYDYMSVMHYGKMYFTTGSGPTIVTKDPHFSDVIGQRIGFSASDLTKLNRLYNCTTSVTFVDSCDFEDETICGMIQGPGNKKWKRCNSVRGEPQTDFTNMRKYKGSGYFMHFSTASANPGDRASLQSRMLYPKPGAQCLQFFLFNTGAADDVLNVWVKEYDETNPSGKLQLYKSISGGDTGVWNLHHVNIYVAKEAHVIFEGVRGKQPSSGGFSLDDINLSSTKCPHHIWPVRKITKSQLGEAMFSPRFLSPTGYSFQLYLPIWHVTIPPGYMVVYFHLTSGPNDRNLKWPCPWHQVTMVLMDQQSDIREQMNMHLMLTTDPKKMSSDGTEFFWDNPRKVGSKETAPDGSSFYRGPGQALFIERARLKGRNFIKGDDAFFLFSVEEFPPHDSTKTPTVVIVFMVSVGVAIMLISVLISGNMWMMRKREKNQLENDEELIIQDKPRFIRV
;
A
#
# COMPACT_ATOMS: atom_id res chain seq x y z
N THR A 1 -41.32 10.34 50.67
CA THR A 1 -39.89 10.71 50.82
C THR A 1 -39.06 9.52 50.42
N VAL A 2 -38.67 9.48 49.14
CA VAL A 2 -37.98 8.35 48.51
C VAL A 2 -36.47 8.49 48.76
N ASN A 3 -35.88 7.47 49.38
CA ASN A 3 -34.45 7.36 49.64
C ASN A 3 -33.71 7.01 48.33
N ILE A 4 -32.87 7.92 47.84
CA ILE A 4 -31.88 7.64 46.80
C ILE A 4 -30.51 7.59 47.49
N LYS A 5 -29.93 6.40 47.60
CA LYS A 5 -28.51 6.20 47.93
C LYS A 5 -27.75 5.99 46.62
N LEU A 6 -26.99 6.99 46.19
CA LEU A 6 -25.83 6.79 45.34
C LEU A 6 -24.64 6.36 46.23
N PRO A 7 -23.90 5.30 45.91
CA PRO A 7 -22.51 5.20 46.31
C PRO A 7 -21.61 5.68 45.16
N PHE A 8 -20.80 6.68 45.48
CA PHE A 8 -19.59 7.05 44.75
C PHE A 8 -18.72 5.81 44.50
N ILE A 9 -18.43 5.48 43.25
CA ILE A 9 -17.29 4.64 42.88
C ILE A 9 -16.26 5.58 42.26
N VAL A 10 -15.22 5.88 43.05
CA VAL A 10 -14.02 6.56 42.62
C VAL A 10 -13.19 5.55 41.82
N PHE A 11 -13.24 5.60 40.50
CA PHE A 11 -12.21 5.00 39.65
C PHE A 11 -11.04 5.98 39.60
N LEU A 12 -10.07 5.79 40.49
CA LEU A 12 -8.70 6.27 40.32
C LEU A 12 -8.04 5.35 39.29
N SER A 13 -8.20 5.66 38.00
CA SER A 13 -7.23 5.20 37.01
C SER A 13 -6.05 6.17 37.07
N SER A 14 -4.91 5.66 37.51
CA SER A 14 -3.62 6.33 37.43
C SER A 14 -3.24 6.50 35.95
N PHE A 15 -3.83 7.49 35.29
CA PHE A 15 -3.31 8.00 34.02
C PHE A 15 -2.06 8.82 34.34
N PHE A 16 -0.89 8.25 34.06
CA PHE A 16 0.30 9.07 33.92
C PHE A 16 0.04 10.10 32.82
N LEU A 17 0.06 11.36 33.23
CA LEU A 17 -0.03 12.53 32.38
C LEU A 17 1.28 12.63 31.58
N VAL A 18 1.38 11.96 30.44
CA VAL A 18 2.45 12.22 29.47
C VAL A 18 1.99 13.40 28.61
N LEU A 19 2.43 14.59 29.00
CA LEU A 19 2.46 15.76 28.12
C LEU A 19 3.35 15.41 26.91
N SER A 20 2.93 15.82 25.70
CA SER A 20 3.63 15.71 24.41
C SER A 20 5.12 15.38 24.50
N VAL A 21 5.47 14.16 24.12
CA VAL A 21 6.86 13.81 23.77
C VAL A 21 6.79 13.08 22.43
N ASP A 22 7.53 13.55 21.44
CA ASP A 22 7.98 12.69 20.33
C ASP A 22 8.60 11.46 20.99
N THR A 23 7.87 10.36 21.09
CA THR A 23 8.35 9.17 21.79
C THR A 23 9.55 8.65 21.02
N ASP A 24 10.71 8.74 21.66
CA ASP A 24 11.93 8.08 21.26
C ASP A 24 11.63 6.58 21.11
N VAL A 25 11.56 6.09 19.88
CA VAL A 25 11.05 4.73 19.58
C VAL A 25 11.96 3.65 20.19
N ASP A 26 13.21 4.01 20.48
CA ASP A 26 14.20 3.14 21.08
C ASP A 26 14.44 3.39 22.59
N GLU A 27 13.62 4.24 23.26
CA GLU A 27 13.77 4.64 24.67
C GLU A 27 15.15 5.26 25.03
N GLY A 28 15.88 5.75 24.02
CA GLY A 28 17.22 6.28 24.14
C GLY A 28 18.30 5.21 24.00
N HIS A 29 18.05 4.14 23.25
CA HIS A 29 18.98 3.04 22.95
C HIS A 29 19.19 2.88 21.44
N ASP A 30 19.44 3.96 20.72
CA ASP A 30 20.05 3.86 19.40
C ASP A 30 21.48 3.30 19.56
N TRP A 31 21.66 2.05 19.15
CA TRP A 31 22.94 1.34 19.11
C TRP A 31 23.59 1.47 17.72
N ASP A 32 23.46 2.64 17.10
CA ASP A 32 24.31 3.06 16.01
C ASP A 32 25.78 2.92 16.42
N ILE A 33 26.40 1.81 15.99
CA ILE A 33 27.80 1.47 16.21
C ILE A 33 28.63 2.56 15.50
N THR A 34 28.99 3.59 16.25
CA THR A 34 29.64 4.84 15.82
C THR A 34 31.14 4.87 16.08
N ASP A 35 31.77 3.72 16.31
CA ASP A 35 33.22 3.65 16.39
C ASP A 35 33.81 3.36 15.00
N ILE A 36 34.44 4.40 14.42
CA ILE A 36 35.74 4.39 13.70
C ILE A 36 35.75 5.59 12.74
N ASN A 37 36.41 6.68 13.17
CA ASN A 37 37.22 7.68 12.42
C ASN A 37 36.88 9.16 12.65
N GLU A 38 37.87 9.91 13.16
CA GLU A 38 37.91 11.37 13.37
C GLU A 38 38.70 12.07 12.23
N GLY A 39 38.34 13.29 11.76
CA GLY A 39 39.20 13.98 10.76
C GLY A 39 38.87 15.34 10.06
N SER A 40 38.13 16.31 10.63
CA SER A 40 37.84 17.71 10.19
C SER A 40 37.78 18.16 8.68
N HIS A 41 36.59 18.65 8.28
CA HIS A 41 36.20 19.86 7.48
C HIS A 41 35.57 19.74 6.06
N VAL A 42 34.22 19.87 6.06
CA VAL A 42 33.23 20.37 5.09
C VAL A 42 32.42 19.35 4.25
N LEU A 43 31.12 19.31 4.60
CA LEU A 43 29.94 18.58 4.07
C LEU A 43 30.08 17.04 4.27
N ARG A 44 29.09 16.28 4.83
CA ARG A 44 28.08 15.50 4.06
C ARG A 44 27.40 14.28 4.81
N ASN A 45 26.54 13.43 4.18
CA ASN A 45 25.63 12.45 4.85
C ASN A 45 25.39 11.00 4.29
N THR A 46 26.32 10.43 3.53
CA THR A 46 26.27 9.02 3.05
C THR A 46 27.64 8.37 3.06
N ARG A 47 27.81 7.17 3.61
CA ARG A 47 29.12 6.51 3.75
C ARG A 47 29.88 6.43 2.43
N ILE A 48 31.10 6.97 2.36
CA ILE A 48 31.96 7.00 1.17
C ILE A 48 32.61 5.62 0.95
N GLY A 49 32.66 5.19 -0.32
CA GLY A 49 33.40 4.01 -0.77
C GLY A 49 32.51 2.91 -1.33
N ASP A 50 32.75 2.54 -2.59
CA ASP A 50 32.00 1.49 -3.30
C ASP A 50 32.07 0.13 -2.59
N LYS A 51 33.11 -0.10 -1.80
CA LYS A 51 33.24 -1.30 -0.96
C LYS A 51 32.08 -1.46 0.04
N TYR A 52 31.44 -0.38 0.48
CA TYR A 52 30.32 -0.45 1.43
C TYR A 52 28.94 -0.48 0.76
N ARG A 53 28.88 -0.56 -0.57
CA ARG A 53 27.60 -0.62 -1.29
C ARG A 53 27.06 -2.05 -1.30
N TRP A 54 25.77 -2.17 -1.05
CA TRP A 54 25.02 -3.37 -1.41
C TRP A 54 24.82 -3.43 -2.94
N PRO A 55 24.62 -4.62 -3.55
CA PRO A 55 24.02 -4.70 -4.87
C PRO A 55 22.62 -4.08 -4.87
N LYS A 56 22.13 -3.62 -6.03
CA LYS A 56 20.76 -3.08 -6.17
C LYS A 56 19.67 -4.06 -5.71
N SER A 57 19.91 -5.37 -5.87
CA SER A 57 19.07 -6.43 -5.32
C SER A 57 19.68 -6.94 -4.02
N VAL A 58 19.23 -6.40 -2.88
CA VAL A 58 19.76 -6.69 -1.54
C VAL A 58 19.22 -8.02 -1.02
N PRO A 59 20.07 -9.02 -0.72
CA PRO A 59 19.61 -10.27 -0.12
C PRO A 59 19.17 -10.05 1.33
N TYR A 60 18.01 -10.58 1.71
CA TYR A 60 17.51 -10.51 3.09
C TYR A 60 17.09 -11.88 3.64
N TYR A 61 17.03 -11.97 4.97
CA TYR A 61 16.43 -13.06 5.72
C TYR A 61 15.65 -12.49 6.90
N LEU A 62 14.40 -12.88 7.07
CA LEU A 62 13.55 -12.50 8.21
C LEU A 62 13.60 -13.62 9.24
N GLU A 63 14.23 -13.38 10.38
CA GLU A 63 14.37 -14.38 11.43
C GLU A 63 13.02 -14.72 12.10
N ASP A 64 12.93 -15.91 12.70
CA ASP A 64 11.73 -16.38 13.40
C ASP A 64 11.45 -15.61 14.70
N SER A 65 12.43 -14.86 15.20
CA SER A 65 12.29 -13.98 16.37
C SER A 65 11.36 -12.77 16.10
N LEU A 66 11.19 -12.38 14.83
CA LEU A 66 10.32 -11.28 14.46
C LEU A 66 8.84 -11.60 14.68
N GLU A 67 8.12 -10.61 15.18
CA GLU A 67 6.66 -10.66 15.22
C GLU A 67 6.08 -10.75 13.80
N ILE A 68 4.94 -11.43 13.68
CA ILE A 68 4.29 -11.62 12.38
C ILE A 68 3.90 -10.27 11.76
N ASN A 69 3.48 -9.29 12.58
CA ASN A 69 3.20 -7.95 12.11
C ASN A 69 4.45 -7.29 11.53
N ALA A 70 5.56 -7.30 12.27
CA ALA A 70 6.85 -6.76 11.84
C ALA A 70 7.31 -7.36 10.51
N LYS A 71 7.18 -8.67 10.32
CA LYS A 71 7.51 -9.33 9.04
C LYS A 71 6.74 -8.72 7.86
N GLY A 72 5.43 -8.54 7.98
CA GLY A 72 4.65 -7.92 6.90
C GLY A 72 4.90 -6.41 6.73
N VAL A 73 5.19 -5.68 7.82
CA VAL A 73 5.62 -4.27 7.75
C VAL A 73 6.95 -4.13 7.01
N ILE A 74 7.91 -5.02 7.25
CA ILE A 74 9.20 -5.03 6.54
C ILE A 74 8.99 -5.26 5.04
N LEU A 75 8.14 -6.22 4.68
CA LEU A 75 7.79 -6.44 3.27
C LEU A 75 7.08 -5.23 2.66
N LYS A 76 6.26 -4.52 3.43
CA LYS A 76 5.62 -3.28 2.98
C LYS A 76 6.63 -2.16 2.74
N ALA A 77 7.65 -2.02 3.59
CA ALA A 77 8.76 -1.09 3.37
C ALA A 77 9.55 -1.44 2.10
N PHE A 78 9.79 -2.72 1.81
CA PHE A 78 10.41 -3.14 0.55
C PHE A 78 9.61 -2.71 -0.68
N GLU A 79 8.27 -2.75 -0.61
CA GLU A 79 7.43 -2.21 -1.69
C GLU A 79 7.61 -0.70 -1.88
N GLN A 80 7.88 0.07 -0.81
CA GLN A 80 8.17 1.51 -0.93
C GLN A 80 9.51 1.76 -1.63
N TYR A 81 10.55 1.01 -1.26
CA TYR A 81 11.84 1.05 -1.97
C TYR A 81 11.67 0.71 -3.45
N ARG A 82 10.93 -0.36 -3.78
CA ARG A 82 10.68 -0.78 -5.17
C ARG A 82 9.94 0.27 -5.98
N LEU A 83 8.98 0.96 -5.37
CA LEU A 83 8.18 1.98 -6.04
C LEU A 83 9.00 3.24 -6.33
N LYS A 84 9.86 3.65 -5.39
CA LYS A 84 10.50 4.98 -5.39
C LYS A 84 11.98 4.96 -5.81
N THR A 85 12.58 3.78 -5.92
CA THR A 85 14.01 3.61 -6.19
C THR A 85 14.29 2.41 -7.09
N CYS A 86 15.54 2.24 -7.51
CA CYS A 86 16.01 1.04 -8.20
C CYS A 86 16.48 -0.09 -7.25
N ILE A 87 16.30 0.07 -5.94
CA ILE A 87 16.65 -0.92 -4.92
C ILE A 87 15.53 -1.94 -4.78
N ASP A 88 15.90 -3.22 -4.82
CA ASP A 88 15.03 -4.37 -4.63
C ASP A 88 15.56 -5.23 -3.49
N PHE A 89 14.69 -6.05 -2.90
CA PHE A 89 15.00 -6.94 -1.79
C PHE A 89 14.59 -8.37 -2.15
N THR A 90 15.56 -9.30 -2.12
CA THR A 90 15.31 -10.69 -2.52
C THR A 90 15.61 -11.66 -1.38
N PRO A 91 14.81 -12.71 -1.16
CA PRO A 91 15.14 -13.73 -0.18
C PRO A 91 16.53 -14.34 -0.46
N ARG A 92 17.31 -14.55 0.59
CA ARG A 92 18.65 -15.16 0.49
C ARG A 92 18.57 -16.57 -0.12
N LYS A 93 19.35 -16.84 -1.18
CA LYS A 93 19.43 -18.15 -1.86
C LYS A 93 20.77 -18.89 -1.72
N GLY A 94 21.74 -18.33 -1.00
CA GLY A 94 23.08 -18.92 -0.92
C GLY A 94 24.05 -18.23 0.03
N LYS A 95 25.34 -18.49 -0.17
CA LYS A 95 26.45 -17.86 0.57
C LYS A 95 26.71 -16.45 0.02
N GLY A 96 27.13 -15.53 0.88
CA GLY A 96 27.37 -14.13 0.54
C GLY A 96 26.88 -13.20 1.65
N ASN A 97 27.01 -11.90 1.40
CA ASN A 97 26.51 -10.87 2.30
C ASN A 97 24.99 -10.75 2.18
N TYR A 98 24.29 -10.64 3.30
CA TYR A 98 22.84 -10.42 3.37
C TYR A 98 22.47 -9.71 4.68
N ILE A 99 21.29 -9.10 4.69
CA ILE A 99 20.71 -8.49 5.90
C ILE A 99 19.85 -9.54 6.63
N SER A 100 20.18 -9.85 7.88
CA SER A 100 19.42 -10.74 8.77
C SER A 100 18.60 -9.88 9.72
N VAL A 101 17.29 -9.76 9.46
CA VAL A 101 16.39 -8.93 10.27
C VAL A 101 15.84 -9.76 11.43
N TYR A 102 15.95 -9.25 12.64
CA TYR A 102 15.59 -9.99 13.86
C TYR A 102 14.96 -9.07 14.91
N LYS A 103 14.28 -9.65 15.90
CA LYS A 103 13.78 -8.90 17.07
C LYS A 103 14.89 -8.75 18.10
N GLY A 104 15.59 -7.62 18.08
CA GLY A 104 16.55 -7.22 19.12
C GLY A 104 15.95 -6.17 20.07
N PRO A 105 16.75 -5.65 21.00
CA PRO A 105 16.36 -4.52 21.84
C PRO A 105 16.46 -3.21 21.03
N GLY A 106 15.32 -2.56 20.79
CA GLY A 106 15.25 -1.34 19.97
C GLY A 106 15.40 -1.59 18.45
N CYS A 107 15.52 -0.49 17.71
CA CYS A 107 15.67 -0.47 16.26
C CYS A 107 17.07 0.04 15.94
N PHE A 108 17.85 -0.70 15.15
CA PHE A 108 19.20 -0.24 14.77
C PHE A 108 19.76 -1.07 13.60
N SER A 109 20.74 -0.49 12.92
CA SER A 109 21.37 -1.08 11.74
C SER A 109 22.79 -0.56 11.53
N SER A 110 23.71 -1.41 11.08
CA SER A 110 25.05 -0.94 10.71
C SER A 110 25.03 -0.13 9.41
N VAL A 111 25.81 0.96 9.35
CA VAL A 111 25.81 1.85 8.18
C VAL A 111 26.59 1.29 6.98
N GLY A 112 25.88 0.88 5.93
CA GLY A 112 26.43 0.26 4.72
C GLY A 112 26.69 -1.24 4.83
N ASN A 113 27.14 -1.85 3.74
CA ASN A 113 27.50 -3.27 3.66
C ASN A 113 28.86 -3.53 4.32
N GLN A 114 28.85 -4.15 5.50
CA GLN A 114 30.08 -4.43 6.26
C GLN A 114 30.86 -5.65 5.75
N ARG A 115 30.26 -6.44 4.85
CA ARG A 115 30.85 -7.65 4.26
C ARG A 115 31.15 -8.80 5.24
N TRP A 116 30.38 -8.90 6.32
CA TRP A 116 30.52 -9.96 7.33
C TRP A 116 29.78 -11.27 6.99
N GLY A 117 29.20 -11.38 5.79
CA GLY A 117 28.21 -12.41 5.50
C GLY A 117 26.85 -12.04 6.10
N SER A 118 26.58 -12.45 7.34
CA SER A 118 25.33 -12.10 8.02
C SER A 118 25.46 -10.74 8.71
N GLN A 119 24.85 -9.68 8.14
CA GLN A 119 24.74 -8.38 8.79
C GLN A 119 23.39 -8.28 9.49
N ARG A 120 23.37 -8.17 10.82
CA ARG A 120 22.12 -8.12 11.59
C ARG A 120 21.52 -6.71 11.58
N LEU A 121 20.20 -6.64 11.52
CA LEU A 121 19.39 -5.42 11.62
C LEU A 121 18.26 -5.69 12.60
N SER A 122 18.12 -4.85 13.63
CA SER A 122 17.11 -5.04 14.67
C SER A 122 15.83 -4.30 14.31
N ILE A 123 14.71 -5.01 14.28
CA ILE A 123 13.36 -4.45 14.36
C ILE A 123 12.74 -5.01 15.64
N GLY A 124 12.97 -4.30 16.74
CA GLY A 124 12.55 -4.65 18.08
C GLY A 124 11.06 -4.38 18.35
N GLU A 125 10.72 -4.37 19.63
CA GLU A 125 9.39 -3.95 20.10
C GLU A 125 9.15 -2.47 19.72
N HIS A 126 7.93 -2.14 19.28
CA HIS A 126 7.53 -0.80 18.79
C HIS A 126 8.24 -0.28 17.53
N CYS A 127 9.14 -1.07 16.92
CA CYS A 127 9.84 -0.72 15.68
C CYS A 127 9.07 -1.10 14.40
N ASP A 128 7.90 -1.72 14.52
CA ASP A 128 7.12 -2.27 13.40
C ASP A 128 6.26 -1.21 12.69
N SER A 129 6.85 -0.04 12.43
CA SER A 129 6.31 0.98 11.52
C SER A 129 7.05 0.97 10.18
N VAL A 130 6.35 1.28 9.08
CA VAL A 130 6.98 1.31 7.74
C VAL A 130 8.15 2.29 7.70
N ALA A 131 7.98 3.49 8.28
CA ALA A 131 9.01 4.53 8.29
C ALA A 131 10.24 4.13 9.12
N THR A 132 10.04 3.44 10.26
CA THR A 132 11.16 2.91 11.05
C THR A 132 11.94 1.87 10.26
N VAL A 133 11.26 0.94 9.59
CA VAL A 133 11.97 -0.03 8.73
C VAL A 133 12.69 0.67 7.58
N GLU A 134 12.06 1.66 6.93
CA GLU A 134 12.70 2.47 5.89
C GLU A 134 13.99 3.13 6.39
N HIS A 135 13.96 3.72 7.59
CA HIS A 135 15.09 4.33 8.29
C HIS A 135 16.23 3.33 8.53
N GLU A 136 15.95 2.17 9.14
CA GLU A 136 16.98 1.16 9.40
C GLU A 136 17.61 0.59 8.13
N PHE A 137 16.82 0.47 7.05
CA PHE A 137 17.33 0.05 5.77
C PHE A 137 18.12 1.14 5.05
N LEU A 138 17.83 2.43 5.28
CA LEU A 138 18.68 3.52 4.79
C LEU A 138 20.05 3.48 5.47
N HIS A 139 20.10 3.25 6.78
CA HIS A 139 21.35 2.95 7.47
C HIS A 139 22.08 1.79 6.79
N ALA A 140 21.42 0.64 6.59
CA ALA A 140 22.03 -0.51 5.92
C ALA A 140 22.56 -0.20 4.51
N LEU A 141 21.91 0.73 3.78
CA LEU A 141 22.29 1.19 2.45
C LEU A 141 23.41 2.26 2.47
N GLY A 142 23.79 2.75 3.64
CA GLY A 142 24.94 3.62 3.85
C GLY A 142 24.60 5.06 4.21
N PHE A 143 23.44 5.32 4.82
CA PHE A 143 23.06 6.65 5.28
C PHE A 143 23.33 6.81 6.78
N TRP A 144 23.87 7.96 7.16
CA TRP A 144 23.88 8.41 8.55
C TRP A 144 22.65 9.30 8.79
N HIS A 145 22.41 9.68 10.03
CA HIS A 145 21.31 10.60 10.34
C HIS A 145 21.48 12.00 9.74
N GLU A 146 20.37 12.69 9.47
CA GLU A 146 20.38 14.05 8.91
C GLU A 146 21.01 15.08 9.86
N GLN A 147 20.78 14.96 11.17
CA GLN A 147 21.41 15.84 12.15
C GLN A 147 22.90 15.55 12.38
N SER A 148 23.47 14.49 11.80
CA SER A 148 24.89 14.15 11.93
C SER A 148 25.74 14.73 10.79
N ARG A 149 25.12 15.48 9.88
CA ARG A 149 25.83 16.21 8.82
C ARG A 149 26.86 17.17 9.40
N SER A 150 27.99 17.32 8.73
CA SER A 150 28.99 18.30 9.16
C SER A 150 28.52 19.76 9.09
N ASP A 151 27.56 20.07 8.21
CA ASP A 151 26.89 21.38 8.07
C ASP A 151 25.64 21.57 8.95
N ARG A 152 25.29 20.59 9.81
CA ARG A 152 24.04 20.64 10.60
C ARG A 152 23.93 21.87 11.51
N ASP A 153 25.06 22.38 12.01
CA ASP A 153 25.09 23.54 12.90
C ASP A 153 24.69 24.85 12.19
N ASP A 154 24.51 24.86 10.86
CA ASP A 154 23.90 25.98 10.13
C ASP A 154 22.37 25.97 10.19
N TYR A 155 21.77 24.83 10.54
CA TYR A 155 20.33 24.57 10.45
C TYR A 155 19.67 24.27 11.79
N VAL A 156 20.42 23.65 12.72
CA VAL A 156 19.96 23.25 14.05
C VAL A 156 21.02 23.54 15.11
N ASP A 157 20.56 23.82 16.32
CA ASP A 157 21.38 23.89 17.52
C ASP A 157 21.19 22.61 18.35
N ILE A 158 22.29 21.98 18.75
CA ILE A 158 22.27 20.84 19.67
C ILE A 158 22.41 21.33 21.10
N ILE A 159 21.41 21.03 21.93
CA ILE A 159 21.36 21.43 23.34
C ILE A 159 21.98 20.32 24.18
N TRP A 160 23.31 20.27 24.19
CA TRP A 160 24.11 19.24 24.87
C TRP A 160 23.74 19.05 26.36
N SER A 161 23.33 20.10 27.06
CA SER A 161 22.90 20.02 28.46
C SER A 161 21.63 19.20 28.68
N ASN A 162 20.83 18.99 27.63
CA ASN A 162 19.58 18.25 27.67
C ASN A 162 19.74 16.80 27.21
N ILE A 163 20.94 16.36 26.80
CA ILE A 163 21.18 15.05 26.19
C ILE A 163 21.69 14.05 27.25
N LYS A 164 21.09 12.86 27.30
CA LYS A 164 21.63 11.71 28.06
C LYS A 164 23.03 11.35 27.52
N PRO A 165 23.99 10.90 28.34
CA PRO A 165 25.33 10.55 27.86
C PRO A 165 25.30 9.58 26.65
N SER A 166 25.67 10.09 25.47
CA SER A 166 25.60 9.38 24.19
C SER A 166 26.45 10.09 23.12
N ASN A 167 26.91 9.34 22.11
CA ASN A 167 27.62 9.86 20.93
C ASN A 167 26.70 10.08 19.71
N ASN A 168 25.38 9.87 19.84
CA ASN A 168 24.41 9.88 18.73
C ASN A 168 24.23 11.25 18.04
N PHE A 169 24.80 12.32 18.62
CA PHE A 169 24.79 13.67 18.07
C PHE A 169 26.14 14.10 17.50
N ALA A 170 27.13 13.19 17.44
CA ALA A 170 28.40 13.47 16.79
C ALA A 170 28.20 13.76 15.30
N LYS A 171 28.99 14.70 14.77
CA LYS A 171 29.02 14.96 13.32
C LYS A 171 29.98 13.98 12.67
N HIS A 172 29.65 13.52 11.46
CA HIS A 172 30.56 12.67 10.70
C HIS A 172 31.50 13.47 9.82
N ASP A 173 32.69 12.88 9.65
CA ASP A 173 33.77 13.44 8.86
C ASP A 173 33.54 13.36 7.34
N ASP A 174 34.21 14.23 6.60
CA ASP A 174 34.08 14.40 5.16
C ASP A 174 34.95 13.39 4.37
N THR A 175 35.88 12.70 5.03
CA THR A 175 36.54 11.50 4.49
C THR A 175 35.60 10.30 4.38
N GLU A 176 34.52 10.32 5.16
CA GLU A 176 33.63 9.17 5.33
C GLU A 176 32.20 9.39 4.83
N SER A 177 31.79 10.60 4.48
CA SER A 177 30.38 10.93 4.17
C SER A 177 30.16 11.80 2.91
N SER A 178 29.05 11.60 2.15
CA SER A 178 28.63 12.41 0.96
C SER A 178 27.15 12.89 1.00
N ALA A 179 26.85 14.17 0.74
CA ALA A 179 25.49 14.76 0.73
C ALA A 179 24.95 14.81 -0.69
N LEU A 180 25.79 14.40 -1.65
CA LEU A 180 25.43 14.19 -3.04
C LEU A 180 24.79 15.42 -3.70
N GLY A 181 25.17 16.64 -3.26
CA GLY A 181 24.63 17.90 -3.77
C GLY A 181 23.15 18.14 -3.40
N VAL A 182 22.70 17.64 -2.24
CA VAL A 182 21.34 17.83 -1.73
C VAL A 182 21.38 18.72 -0.46
N PRO A 183 20.51 19.75 -0.35
CA PRO A 183 20.42 20.61 0.84
C PRO A 183 20.13 19.84 2.13
N TYR A 184 20.27 20.51 3.28
CA TYR A 184 19.82 19.97 4.57
C TYR A 184 18.31 19.77 4.55
N ASP A 185 17.84 18.63 5.04
CA ASP A 185 16.42 18.27 4.97
C ASP A 185 15.80 18.03 6.35
N TYR A 186 15.07 19.03 6.86
CA TYR A 186 14.29 18.91 8.09
C TYR A 186 13.21 17.83 8.02
N MET A 187 12.76 17.42 6.81
CA MET A 187 11.75 16.37 6.63
C MET A 187 12.36 14.97 6.41
N SER A 188 13.68 14.82 6.46
CA SER A 188 14.33 13.53 6.23
C SER A 188 13.85 12.51 7.25
N VAL A 189 13.54 11.30 6.79
CA VAL A 189 13.23 10.17 7.70
C VAL A 189 14.45 9.82 8.57
N MET A 190 15.65 10.22 8.13
CA MET A 190 16.90 10.07 8.87
C MET A 190 17.14 11.17 9.90
N HIS A 191 16.26 12.16 10.05
CA HIS A 191 16.40 13.22 11.04
C HIS A 191 15.78 12.79 12.39
N TYR A 192 16.47 13.07 13.49
CA TYR A 192 15.94 12.93 14.85
C TYR A 192 14.82 13.94 15.16
N GLY A 193 13.92 13.56 16.07
CA GLY A 193 12.94 14.48 16.64
C GLY A 193 13.57 15.41 17.68
N LYS A 194 12.89 16.50 18.01
CA LYS A 194 13.42 17.52 18.94
C LYS A 194 13.63 17.02 20.36
N MET A 195 12.96 15.93 20.77
CA MET A 195 13.00 15.38 22.13
C MET A 195 13.86 14.11 22.27
N TYR A 196 14.52 13.65 21.21
CA TYR A 196 15.24 12.37 21.23
C TYR A 196 16.43 12.42 22.20
N PHE A 197 16.66 11.35 22.96
CA PHE A 197 17.70 11.25 24.00
C PHE A 197 17.65 12.35 25.10
N THR A 198 16.50 13.00 25.31
CA THR A 198 16.39 14.04 26.33
C THR A 198 16.55 13.49 27.76
N THR A 199 17.17 14.27 28.64
CA THR A 199 17.15 14.05 30.10
C THR A 199 15.83 14.47 30.75
N GLY A 200 14.89 15.00 29.96
CA GLY A 200 13.61 15.55 30.40
C GLY A 200 13.63 17.05 30.68
N SER A 201 14.77 17.73 30.46
CA SER A 201 14.95 19.17 30.70
C SER A 201 14.59 20.06 29.51
N GLY A 202 14.07 19.50 28.42
CA GLY A 202 13.67 20.23 27.21
C GLY A 202 14.12 19.55 25.91
N PRO A 203 14.00 20.23 24.76
CA PRO A 203 14.44 19.68 23.49
C PRO A 203 15.96 19.54 23.44
N THR A 204 16.44 18.48 22.78
CA THR A 204 17.85 18.23 22.49
C THR A 204 18.28 18.84 21.16
N ILE A 205 17.35 19.03 20.23
CA ILE A 205 17.55 19.70 18.94
C ILE A 205 16.59 20.88 18.83
N VAL A 206 17.13 22.07 18.54
CA VAL A 206 16.35 23.27 18.24
C VAL A 206 16.65 23.71 16.82
N THR A 207 15.62 23.85 15.97
CA THR A 207 15.81 24.33 14.60
C THR A 207 16.04 25.84 14.59
N LYS A 208 17.00 26.32 13.79
CA LYS A 208 17.28 27.77 13.70
C LYS A 208 16.12 28.57 13.13
N ASP A 209 15.39 27.98 12.17
CA ASP A 209 14.08 28.48 11.79
C ASP A 209 13.01 27.74 12.60
N PRO A 210 12.25 28.44 13.47
CA PRO A 210 11.26 27.82 14.35
C PRO A 210 10.14 27.09 13.62
N HIS A 211 9.86 27.42 12.35
CA HIS A 211 8.80 26.76 11.57
C HIS A 211 9.05 25.26 11.38
N PHE A 212 10.31 24.81 11.48
CA PHE A 212 10.70 23.42 11.33
C PHE A 212 10.75 22.64 12.66
N SER A 213 10.45 23.29 13.80
CA SER A 213 10.58 22.67 15.13
C SER A 213 9.72 21.41 15.28
N ASP A 214 8.51 21.42 14.70
CA ASP A 214 7.58 20.27 14.70
C ASP A 214 7.61 19.48 13.38
N VAL A 215 8.54 19.82 12.48
CA VAL A 215 8.72 19.15 11.19
C VAL A 215 9.74 18.02 11.32
N ILE A 216 10.85 18.28 12.03
CA ILE A 216 11.89 17.28 12.28
C ILE A 216 11.36 16.03 12.99
N GLY A 217 12.03 14.90 12.79
CA GLY A 217 11.63 13.63 13.41
C GLY A 217 10.39 12.98 12.81
N GLN A 218 9.97 13.37 11.60
CA GLN A 218 8.82 12.73 10.95
C GLN A 218 9.09 11.22 10.76
N ARG A 219 8.05 10.40 11.00
CA ARG A 219 8.06 8.93 10.84
C ARG A 219 6.90 8.47 9.96
N ILE A 220 6.72 9.15 8.82
CA ILE A 220 5.71 8.82 7.81
C ILE A 220 6.34 7.96 6.70
N GLY A 221 7.51 8.37 6.20
CA GLY A 221 8.31 7.63 5.23
C GLY A 221 9.39 8.51 4.59
N PHE A 222 9.99 8.07 3.49
CA PHE A 222 11.04 8.84 2.79
C PHE A 222 10.60 10.26 2.41
N SER A 223 11.49 11.22 2.63
CA SER A 223 11.40 12.54 2.00
C SER A 223 11.85 12.51 0.53
N ALA A 224 11.56 13.57 -0.23
CA ALA A 224 12.08 13.73 -1.58
C ALA A 224 13.62 13.78 -1.61
N SER A 225 14.25 14.36 -0.58
CA SER A 225 15.70 14.45 -0.46
C SER A 225 16.33 13.10 -0.13
N ASP A 226 15.70 12.29 0.71
CA ASP A 226 16.14 10.91 1.00
C ASP A 226 16.21 10.09 -0.29
N LEU A 227 15.13 10.11 -1.07
CA LEU A 227 15.05 9.43 -2.36
C LEU A 227 16.05 9.99 -3.37
N THR A 228 16.23 11.30 -3.42
CA THR A 228 17.21 11.94 -4.31
C THR A 228 18.63 11.47 -3.98
N LYS A 229 19.01 11.47 -2.70
CA LYS A 229 20.31 11.00 -2.25
C LYS A 229 20.48 9.51 -2.57
N LEU A 230 19.50 8.66 -2.25
CA LEU A 230 19.58 7.22 -2.50
C LEU A 230 19.67 6.88 -3.99
N ASN A 231 18.84 7.52 -4.81
CA ASN A 231 18.85 7.32 -6.26
C ASN A 231 20.15 7.81 -6.91
N ARG A 232 20.73 8.93 -6.44
CA ARG A 232 22.08 9.38 -6.87
C ARG A 232 23.16 8.40 -6.43
N LEU A 233 23.10 7.91 -5.20
CA LEU A 233 24.09 6.98 -4.63
C LEU A 233 24.17 5.67 -5.42
N TYR A 234 23.03 5.18 -5.92
CA TYR A 234 22.91 3.91 -6.63
C TYR A 234 22.72 4.07 -8.15
N ASN A 235 22.86 5.29 -8.69
CA ASN A 235 22.64 5.59 -10.10
C ASN A 235 21.32 4.98 -10.62
N CYS A 236 20.23 5.30 -9.94
CA CYS A 236 18.90 4.86 -10.32
C CYS A 236 18.34 5.76 -11.44
N THR A 237 18.07 5.17 -12.60
CA THR A 237 17.39 5.84 -13.73
C THR A 237 15.91 5.48 -13.80
N THR A 238 15.54 4.35 -13.22
CA THR A 238 14.17 3.84 -13.15
C THR A 238 13.92 3.24 -11.78
N SER A 239 12.65 3.16 -11.41
CA SER A 239 12.14 2.43 -10.25
C SER A 239 11.88 0.96 -10.58
N VAL A 240 11.83 0.11 -9.56
CA VAL A 240 11.54 -1.32 -9.73
C VAL A 240 10.09 -1.58 -10.13
N THR A 241 9.12 -0.88 -9.54
CA THR A 241 7.68 -1.15 -9.75
C THR A 241 6.88 0.03 -10.31
N PHE A 242 7.36 1.28 -10.26
CA PHE A 242 6.63 2.37 -10.91
C PHE A 242 6.64 2.23 -12.44
N VAL A 243 5.50 2.54 -13.07
CA VAL A 243 5.29 2.39 -14.51
C VAL A 243 4.99 3.75 -15.15
N ASP A 244 3.98 4.48 -14.63
CA ASP A 244 3.59 5.78 -15.17
C ASP A 244 2.87 6.66 -14.14
N SER A 245 2.92 7.97 -14.33
CA SER A 245 2.12 8.98 -13.65
C SER A 245 1.75 10.10 -14.63
N CYS A 246 0.51 10.57 -14.59
CA CYS A 246 0.00 11.63 -15.46
C CYS A 246 -1.06 12.47 -14.75
N ASP A 247 -0.72 13.74 -14.53
CA ASP A 247 -1.56 14.78 -13.91
C ASP A 247 -2.07 15.80 -14.94
N PHE A 248 -1.75 15.59 -16.22
CA PHE A 248 -2.13 16.45 -17.35
C PHE A 248 -1.64 17.91 -17.30
N GLU A 249 -0.71 18.26 -16.42
CA GLU A 249 -0.21 19.64 -16.29
C GLU A 249 0.60 20.10 -17.50
N ASP A 250 1.17 19.16 -18.26
CA ASP A 250 1.86 19.40 -19.54
C ASP A 250 0.93 19.25 -20.76
N GLU A 251 1.10 20.08 -21.79
CA GLU A 251 0.30 20.06 -23.03
C GLU A 251 0.43 18.76 -23.83
N THR A 252 1.53 18.03 -23.65
CA THR A 252 1.77 16.72 -24.28
C THR A 252 0.91 15.61 -23.71
N ILE A 253 0.13 15.87 -22.64
CA ILE A 253 -0.74 14.90 -21.95
C ILE A 253 -0.02 13.58 -21.66
N CYS A 254 1.25 13.67 -21.24
CA CYS A 254 2.10 12.52 -20.90
C CYS A 254 2.30 11.53 -22.07
N GLY A 255 2.10 11.99 -23.31
CA GLY A 255 2.13 11.17 -24.52
C GLY A 255 0.90 10.29 -24.71
N MET A 256 -0.21 10.58 -24.02
CA MET A 256 -1.49 9.89 -24.25
C MET A 256 -2.06 10.23 -25.63
N ILE A 257 -2.73 9.26 -26.26
CA ILE A 257 -3.20 9.31 -27.64
C ILE A 257 -4.72 9.18 -27.66
N GLN A 258 -5.38 10.00 -28.46
CA GLN A 258 -6.84 9.93 -28.65
C GLN A 258 -7.19 8.84 -29.68
N GLY A 259 -8.07 7.91 -29.34
CA GLY A 259 -8.52 6.86 -30.25
C GLY A 259 -9.37 7.36 -31.43
N PRO A 260 -9.65 6.52 -32.43
CA PRO A 260 -10.30 6.93 -33.70
C PRO A 260 -11.80 7.30 -33.59
N GLY A 261 -12.37 7.38 -32.37
CA GLY A 261 -13.77 7.71 -32.14
C GLY A 261 -14.21 9.08 -32.68
N ASN A 262 -15.52 9.22 -32.86
CA ASN A 262 -16.17 10.44 -33.37
C ASN A 262 -16.20 11.59 -32.35
N LYS A 263 -15.95 11.28 -31.07
CA LYS A 263 -15.72 12.25 -30.01
C LYS A 263 -14.32 12.07 -29.43
N LYS A 264 -13.82 13.11 -28.77
CA LYS A 264 -12.47 13.18 -28.20
C LYS A 264 -12.56 13.64 -26.76
N TRP A 265 -11.63 13.16 -25.94
CA TRP A 265 -11.36 13.77 -24.64
C TRP A 265 -10.69 15.12 -24.86
N LYS A 266 -11.10 16.13 -24.10
CA LYS A 266 -10.54 17.47 -24.16
C LYS A 266 -9.74 17.74 -22.89
N ARG A 267 -8.54 18.29 -23.05
CA ARG A 267 -7.78 18.83 -21.92
C ARG A 267 -8.43 20.16 -21.50
N CYS A 268 -8.91 20.22 -20.27
CA CYS A 268 -9.67 21.34 -19.74
C CYS A 268 -9.07 21.80 -18.41
N ASN A 269 -9.10 23.10 -18.14
CA ASN A 269 -8.86 23.64 -16.80
C ASN A 269 -10.16 23.75 -15.98
N SER A 270 -11.30 23.84 -16.66
CA SER A 270 -12.64 23.88 -16.11
C SER A 270 -13.66 23.49 -17.19
N VAL A 271 -14.87 23.10 -16.78
CA VAL A 271 -15.99 22.87 -17.71
C VAL A 271 -17.22 23.69 -17.33
N ARG A 272 -18.09 23.94 -18.31
CA ARG A 272 -19.40 24.56 -18.06
C ARG A 272 -20.26 23.57 -17.25
N GLY A 273 -20.35 23.78 -15.93
CA GLY A 273 -20.95 22.82 -14.99
C GLY A 273 -19.92 22.42 -13.94
N GLU A 274 -19.61 21.14 -13.80
CA GLU A 274 -18.57 20.65 -12.89
C GLU A 274 -17.74 19.54 -13.57
N PRO A 275 -16.43 19.41 -13.24
CA PRO A 275 -15.72 20.15 -12.20
C PRO A 275 -15.21 21.54 -12.66
N GLN A 276 -15.14 22.46 -11.71
CA GLN A 276 -14.63 23.83 -11.92
C GLN A 276 -13.10 23.91 -11.85
N THR A 277 -12.45 22.88 -11.30
CA THR A 277 -10.99 22.75 -11.21
C THR A 277 -10.59 21.29 -11.33
N ASP A 278 -9.33 21.08 -11.69
CA ASP A 278 -8.61 19.82 -11.57
C ASP A 278 -8.56 19.29 -10.13
N PHE A 279 -8.18 18.03 -10.01
CA PHE A 279 -7.88 17.39 -8.74
C PHE A 279 -6.43 17.62 -8.30
N THR A 280 -5.46 17.76 -9.21
CA THR A 280 -4.04 18.00 -8.89
C THR A 280 -3.85 19.17 -7.93
N ASN A 281 -4.42 20.33 -8.26
CA ASN A 281 -4.23 21.58 -7.54
C ASN A 281 -5.42 21.99 -6.67
N MET A 282 -6.64 21.50 -6.91
CA MET A 282 -7.85 21.73 -6.09
C MET A 282 -8.03 23.19 -5.64
N ARG A 283 -8.03 24.14 -6.59
CA ARG A 283 -8.18 25.60 -6.39
C ARG A 283 -7.02 26.28 -5.62
N LYS A 284 -5.91 25.60 -5.32
CA LYS A 284 -4.76 26.24 -4.65
C LYS A 284 -4.24 27.45 -5.43
N TYR A 285 -4.26 27.40 -6.76
CA TYR A 285 -4.01 28.56 -7.61
C TYR A 285 -5.16 28.74 -8.61
N LYS A 286 -5.63 29.99 -8.77
CA LYS A 286 -6.75 30.29 -9.67
C LYS A 286 -6.30 30.10 -11.12
N GLY A 287 -6.97 29.21 -11.86
CA GLY A 287 -6.73 28.98 -13.29
C GLY A 287 -5.47 28.16 -13.61
N SER A 288 -4.81 27.57 -12.60
CA SER A 288 -3.80 26.52 -12.79
C SER A 288 -4.47 25.16 -12.75
N GLY A 289 -3.90 24.16 -13.41
CA GLY A 289 -4.37 22.79 -13.31
C GLY A 289 -5.17 22.36 -14.53
N TYR A 290 -4.95 21.11 -14.96
CA TYR A 290 -5.64 20.55 -16.12
C TYR A 290 -6.09 19.11 -15.86
N PHE A 291 -7.18 18.74 -16.51
CA PHE A 291 -7.71 17.38 -16.48
C PHE A 291 -8.28 17.01 -17.86
N MET A 292 -8.51 15.72 -18.09
CA MET A 292 -9.11 15.24 -19.34
C MET A 292 -10.61 15.07 -19.18
N HIS A 293 -11.41 15.69 -20.06
CA HIS A 293 -12.87 15.66 -20.01
C HIS A 293 -13.51 15.11 -21.28
N PHE A 294 -14.41 14.15 -21.13
CA PHE A 294 -15.34 13.72 -22.18
C PHE A 294 -16.75 14.18 -21.83
N SER A 295 -17.27 15.15 -22.59
CA SER A 295 -18.62 15.68 -22.43
C SER A 295 -19.65 14.75 -23.06
N THR A 296 -20.43 14.06 -22.23
CA THR A 296 -21.57 13.24 -22.68
C THR A 296 -22.77 14.12 -23.04
N ALA A 297 -22.90 15.31 -22.45
CA ALA A 297 -23.95 16.27 -22.78
C ALA A 297 -23.95 16.73 -24.26
N SER A 298 -22.78 16.78 -24.89
CA SER A 298 -22.62 17.19 -26.30
C SER A 298 -22.45 16.00 -27.27
N ALA A 299 -22.66 14.78 -26.77
CA ALA A 299 -22.51 13.53 -27.51
C ALA A 299 -23.88 12.86 -27.74
N ASN A 300 -24.01 12.16 -28.86
CA ASN A 300 -25.20 11.36 -29.19
C ASN A 300 -25.14 10.00 -28.48
N PRO A 301 -26.28 9.39 -28.11
CA PRO A 301 -26.30 8.03 -27.58
C PRO A 301 -25.49 7.03 -28.42
N GLY A 302 -24.57 6.32 -27.78
CA GLY A 302 -23.64 5.39 -28.43
C GLY A 302 -22.31 5.99 -28.90
N ASP A 303 -22.17 7.32 -28.90
CA ASP A 303 -20.88 7.99 -29.18
C ASP A 303 -19.82 7.57 -28.16
N ARG A 304 -18.57 7.53 -28.63
CA ARG A 304 -17.42 7.06 -27.85
C ARG A 304 -16.24 8.00 -27.97
N ALA A 305 -15.53 8.18 -26.86
CA ALA A 305 -14.25 8.85 -26.83
C ALA A 305 -13.23 7.98 -26.09
N SER A 306 -12.08 7.73 -26.71
CA SER A 306 -11.03 6.89 -26.13
C SER A 306 -9.77 7.71 -25.89
N LEU A 307 -9.19 7.58 -24.70
CA LEU A 307 -7.89 8.12 -24.31
C LEU A 307 -6.97 6.96 -23.97
N GLN A 308 -5.94 6.76 -24.77
CA GLN A 308 -5.00 5.65 -24.70
C GLN A 308 -3.66 6.14 -24.13
N SER A 309 -3.05 5.38 -23.23
CA SER A 309 -1.71 5.68 -22.73
C SER A 309 -0.65 5.55 -23.83
N ARG A 310 0.56 6.09 -23.60
CA ARG A 310 1.74 5.66 -24.34
C ARG A 310 2.02 4.15 -24.13
N MET A 311 2.99 3.58 -24.84
CA MET A 311 3.39 2.19 -24.61
C MET A 311 3.97 2.06 -23.19
N LEU A 312 3.40 1.16 -22.38
CA LEU A 312 3.81 0.91 -21.01
C LEU A 312 4.55 -0.42 -20.93
N TYR A 313 5.52 -0.50 -20.03
CA TYR A 313 6.37 -1.68 -19.82
C TYR A 313 6.28 -2.18 -18.37
N PRO A 314 5.10 -2.67 -17.93
CA PRO A 314 4.93 -3.15 -16.56
C PRO A 314 5.73 -4.43 -16.30
N LYS A 315 6.04 -4.70 -15.03
CA LYS A 315 6.57 -6.01 -14.65
C LYS A 315 5.45 -7.07 -14.72
N PRO A 316 5.78 -8.32 -15.05
CA PRO A 316 4.79 -9.39 -15.06
C PRO A 316 4.10 -9.55 -13.71
N GLY A 317 2.77 -9.65 -13.72
CA GLY A 317 1.97 -9.86 -12.52
C GLY A 317 0.79 -8.91 -12.43
N ALA A 318 0.42 -8.55 -11.21
CA ALA A 318 -0.62 -7.55 -10.96
C ALA A 318 -0.02 -6.14 -11.04
N GLN A 319 -0.73 -5.23 -11.69
CA GLN A 319 -0.49 -3.80 -11.61
C GLN A 319 -1.71 -3.10 -11.00
N CYS A 320 -1.46 -1.98 -10.34
CA CYS A 320 -2.49 -1.14 -9.76
C CYS A 320 -2.60 0.13 -10.59
N LEU A 321 -3.69 0.23 -11.34
CA LEU A 321 -4.09 1.47 -11.98
C LEU A 321 -4.94 2.26 -10.98
N GLN A 322 -4.47 3.45 -10.61
CA GLN A 322 -5.22 4.42 -9.82
C GLN A 322 -5.49 5.68 -10.64
N PHE A 323 -6.63 6.31 -10.43
CA PHE A 323 -6.98 7.58 -11.05
C PHE A 323 -8.13 8.24 -10.30
N PHE A 324 -8.23 9.56 -10.41
CA PHE A 324 -9.38 10.32 -9.94
C PHE A 324 -10.40 10.50 -11.07
N LEU A 325 -11.67 10.25 -10.76
CA LEU A 325 -12.79 10.40 -11.68
C LEU A 325 -13.82 11.38 -11.09
N PHE A 326 -14.18 12.39 -11.87
CA PHE A 326 -15.34 13.24 -11.61
C PHE A 326 -16.46 12.86 -12.59
N ASN A 327 -17.61 12.42 -12.07
CA ASN A 327 -18.75 12.04 -12.89
C ASN A 327 -19.91 13.03 -12.73
N THR A 328 -20.36 13.61 -13.85
CA THR A 328 -21.59 14.41 -13.98
C THR A 328 -22.47 13.93 -15.13
N GLY A 329 -22.15 12.76 -15.70
CA GLY A 329 -22.91 12.13 -16.75
C GLY A 329 -24.24 11.54 -16.27
N ALA A 330 -25.02 11.03 -17.22
CA ALA A 330 -26.22 10.27 -16.92
C ALA A 330 -25.89 8.93 -16.24
N ALA A 331 -26.86 8.33 -15.55
CA ALA A 331 -26.65 7.07 -14.83
C ALA A 331 -26.26 5.89 -15.74
N ASP A 332 -26.64 5.95 -17.02
CA ASP A 332 -26.32 4.95 -18.04
C ASP A 332 -25.17 5.36 -18.96
N ASP A 333 -24.51 6.49 -18.71
CA ASP A 333 -23.19 6.77 -19.29
C ASP A 333 -22.17 5.80 -18.65
N VAL A 334 -21.21 5.32 -19.45
CA VAL A 334 -20.24 4.31 -19.00
C VAL A 334 -18.82 4.77 -19.30
N LEU A 335 -17.93 4.67 -18.31
CA LEU A 335 -16.48 4.71 -18.49
C LEU A 335 -15.92 3.28 -18.42
N ASN A 336 -15.35 2.82 -19.52
CA ASN A 336 -14.65 1.54 -19.60
C ASN A 336 -13.14 1.75 -19.46
N VAL A 337 -12.49 0.86 -18.72
CA VAL A 337 -11.03 0.73 -18.65
C VAL A 337 -10.65 -0.55 -19.36
N TRP A 338 -10.03 -0.40 -20.51
CA TRP A 338 -9.49 -1.49 -21.31
C TRP A 338 -7.97 -1.55 -21.19
N VAL A 339 -7.41 -2.74 -21.39
CA VAL A 339 -5.97 -2.92 -21.58
C VAL A 339 -5.75 -3.62 -22.90
N LYS A 340 -4.83 -3.10 -23.71
CA LYS A 340 -4.38 -3.70 -24.96
C LYS A 340 -2.95 -4.19 -24.77
N GLU A 341 -2.78 -5.49 -24.56
CA GLU A 341 -1.48 -6.14 -24.33
C GLU A 341 -0.92 -6.71 -25.64
N TYR A 342 0.38 -6.55 -25.86
CA TYR A 342 1.07 -7.06 -27.04
C TYR A 342 2.01 -8.21 -26.64
N ASP A 343 1.93 -9.30 -27.39
CA ASP A 343 2.82 -10.46 -27.24
C ASP A 343 3.15 -11.04 -28.63
N GLU A 344 4.09 -12.00 -28.68
CA GLU A 344 4.53 -12.63 -29.92
C GLU A 344 3.40 -13.34 -30.67
N THR A 345 2.36 -13.79 -29.97
CA THR A 345 1.18 -14.47 -30.54
C THR A 345 0.08 -13.49 -30.98
N ASN A 346 0.05 -12.28 -30.41
CA ASN A 346 -0.91 -11.22 -30.65
C ASN A 346 -0.17 -9.90 -31.00
N PRO A 347 0.54 -9.83 -32.14
CA PRO A 347 1.30 -8.64 -32.53
C PRO A 347 0.39 -7.42 -32.79
N SER A 348 -0.89 -7.63 -33.12
CA SER A 348 -1.90 -6.56 -33.23
C SER A 348 -2.43 -6.06 -31.88
N GLY A 349 -2.06 -6.75 -30.79
CA GLY A 349 -2.48 -6.53 -29.42
C GLY A 349 -3.83 -7.16 -29.07
N LYS A 350 -3.90 -7.84 -27.92
CA LYS A 350 -5.11 -8.41 -27.33
C LYS A 350 -5.79 -7.38 -26.43
N LEU A 351 -7.02 -7.00 -26.78
CA LEU A 351 -7.82 -6.05 -26.00
C LEU A 351 -8.68 -6.78 -24.97
N GLN A 352 -8.63 -6.35 -23.71
CA GLN A 352 -9.42 -6.91 -22.62
C GLN A 352 -10.05 -5.80 -21.76
N LEU A 353 -11.33 -5.97 -21.40
CA LEU A 353 -12.03 -5.09 -20.47
C LEU A 353 -11.66 -5.47 -19.04
N TYR A 354 -11.23 -4.48 -18.25
CA TYR A 354 -10.88 -4.67 -16.84
C TYR A 354 -11.91 -4.06 -15.89
N LYS A 355 -12.51 -2.93 -16.27
CA LYS A 355 -13.51 -2.26 -15.44
C LYS A 355 -14.51 -1.50 -16.30
N SER A 356 -15.77 -1.53 -15.90
CA SER A 356 -16.79 -0.58 -16.35
C SER A 356 -17.32 0.18 -15.14
N ILE A 357 -17.44 1.49 -15.27
CA ILE A 357 -17.90 2.41 -14.22
C ILE A 357 -19.10 3.17 -14.80
N SER A 358 -20.25 3.10 -14.13
CA SER A 358 -21.48 3.79 -14.51
C SER A 358 -22.23 4.23 -13.25
N GLY A 359 -22.88 5.39 -13.29
CA GLY A 359 -23.52 5.99 -12.12
C GLY A 359 -22.51 6.36 -11.01
N GLY A 360 -22.94 6.21 -9.75
CA GLY A 360 -22.14 6.52 -8.55
C GLY A 360 -22.38 7.93 -8.00
N ASP A 361 -21.53 8.34 -7.07
CA ASP A 361 -21.57 9.70 -6.49
C ASP A 361 -21.23 10.72 -7.56
N THR A 362 -22.18 11.59 -7.87
CA THR A 362 -22.03 12.65 -8.87
C THR A 362 -21.53 13.94 -8.22
N GLY A 363 -20.81 14.78 -8.97
CA GLY A 363 -20.39 16.09 -8.49
C GLY A 363 -19.22 16.06 -7.48
N VAL A 364 -18.47 14.96 -7.38
CA VAL A 364 -17.28 14.83 -6.54
C VAL A 364 -16.16 14.04 -7.23
N TRP A 365 -14.90 14.36 -6.90
CA TRP A 365 -13.74 13.58 -7.33
C TRP A 365 -13.64 12.29 -6.52
N ASN A 366 -13.74 11.14 -7.18
CA ASN A 366 -13.62 9.82 -6.56
C ASN A 366 -12.32 9.14 -7.00
N LEU A 367 -11.58 8.59 -6.04
CA LEU A 367 -10.44 7.73 -6.31
C LEU A 367 -10.94 6.35 -6.77
N HIS A 368 -10.39 5.85 -7.86
CA HIS A 368 -10.63 4.50 -8.35
C HIS A 368 -9.34 3.69 -8.37
N HIS A 369 -9.46 2.41 -8.01
CA HIS A 369 -8.43 1.40 -8.14
C HIS A 369 -8.90 0.28 -9.08
N VAL A 370 -8.05 -0.11 -10.03
CA VAL A 370 -8.28 -1.23 -10.93
C VAL A 370 -7.04 -2.12 -10.92
N ASN A 371 -7.19 -3.34 -10.43
CA ASN A 371 -6.17 -4.37 -10.58
C ASN A 371 -6.17 -4.84 -12.04
N ILE A 372 -5.06 -4.58 -12.75
CA ILE A 372 -4.82 -5.09 -14.09
C ILE A 372 -3.75 -6.21 -14.04
N TYR A 373 -3.77 -7.13 -15.00
CA TYR A 373 -2.86 -8.27 -15.04
C TYR A 373 -2.22 -8.38 -16.41
N VAL A 374 -1.02 -7.82 -16.52
CA VAL A 374 -0.26 -7.75 -17.76
C VAL A 374 1.11 -8.39 -17.55
N ALA A 375 1.57 -9.15 -18.54
CA ALA A 375 2.88 -9.80 -18.55
C ALA A 375 3.89 -9.07 -19.46
N LYS A 376 3.40 -8.34 -20.46
CA LYS A 376 4.20 -7.70 -21.51
C LYS A 376 3.85 -6.22 -21.66
N GLU A 377 4.34 -5.62 -22.74
CA GLU A 377 4.05 -4.23 -23.06
C GLU A 377 2.56 -4.05 -23.39
N ALA A 378 1.98 -2.93 -22.93
CA ALA A 378 0.55 -2.70 -23.08
C ALA A 378 0.19 -1.22 -23.12
N HIS A 379 -1.01 -0.94 -23.61
CA HIS A 379 -1.70 0.33 -23.39
C HIS A 379 -2.86 0.16 -22.41
N VAL A 380 -3.06 1.17 -21.57
CA VAL A 380 -4.31 1.39 -20.84
C VAL A 380 -5.18 2.34 -21.65
N ILE A 381 -6.46 2.02 -21.83
CA ILE A 381 -7.41 2.81 -22.62
C ILE A 381 -8.63 3.14 -21.76
N PHE A 382 -8.88 4.43 -21.58
CA PHE A 382 -10.09 4.97 -20.97
C PHE A 382 -11.09 5.30 -22.08
N GLU A 383 -12.19 4.55 -22.15
CA GLU A 383 -13.24 4.75 -23.14
C GLU A 383 -14.52 5.23 -22.46
N GLY A 384 -14.88 6.49 -22.68
CA GLY A 384 -16.18 7.02 -22.30
C GLY A 384 -17.23 6.71 -23.37
N VAL A 385 -18.39 6.22 -22.97
CA VAL A 385 -19.51 5.84 -23.83
C VAL A 385 -20.77 6.57 -23.37
N ARG A 386 -21.43 7.25 -24.32
CA ARG A 386 -22.68 7.97 -24.07
C ARG A 386 -23.86 7.02 -23.98
N GLY A 387 -24.59 7.07 -22.87
CA GLY A 387 -25.84 6.36 -22.63
C GLY A 387 -27.04 6.93 -23.40
N LYS A 388 -28.20 6.35 -23.19
CA LYS A 388 -29.48 6.76 -23.80
C LYS A 388 -30.18 7.85 -22.99
N GLN A 389 -29.98 7.94 -21.68
CA GLN A 389 -30.63 8.94 -20.84
C GLN A 389 -30.05 10.35 -21.07
N PRO A 390 -30.82 11.43 -20.89
CA PRO A 390 -30.30 12.79 -20.97
C PRO A 390 -29.12 13.01 -19.99
N SER A 391 -28.00 13.55 -20.48
CA SER A 391 -26.84 13.94 -19.67
C SER A 391 -26.64 15.44 -19.78
N SER A 392 -26.24 16.05 -18.66
CA SER A 392 -25.88 17.47 -18.55
C SER A 392 -24.38 17.69 -18.33
N GLY A 393 -23.57 16.62 -18.24
CA GLY A 393 -22.15 16.70 -17.92
C GLY A 393 -21.28 15.73 -18.72
N GLY A 394 -20.49 14.93 -18.01
CA GLY A 394 -19.56 13.97 -18.60
C GLY A 394 -18.64 13.30 -17.60
N PHE A 395 -17.53 12.76 -18.10
CA PHE A 395 -16.47 12.16 -17.30
C PHE A 395 -15.23 13.05 -17.33
N SER A 396 -14.62 13.27 -16.16
CA SER A 396 -13.34 13.96 -16.03
C SER A 396 -12.33 13.07 -15.33
N LEU A 397 -11.15 12.89 -15.92
CA LEU A 397 -10.05 12.06 -15.43
C LEU A 397 -8.87 12.92 -15.05
N ASP A 398 -8.26 12.60 -13.92
CA ASP A 398 -7.08 13.28 -13.41
C ASP A 398 -6.21 12.35 -12.54
N ASP A 399 -4.97 12.76 -12.27
CA ASP A 399 -4.01 12.08 -11.37
C ASP A 399 -3.91 10.55 -11.61
N ILE A 400 -3.70 10.16 -12.88
CA ILE A 400 -3.58 8.76 -13.29
C ILE A 400 -2.20 8.24 -12.89
N ASN A 401 -2.14 7.17 -12.09
CA ASN A 401 -0.89 6.50 -11.75
C ASN A 401 -0.99 4.99 -12.01
N LEU A 402 0.12 4.41 -12.46
CA LEU A 402 0.25 2.97 -12.68
C LEU A 402 1.54 2.45 -12.02
N SER A 403 1.39 1.43 -11.18
CA SER A 403 2.51 0.71 -10.56
C SER A 403 2.33 -0.79 -10.69
N SER A 404 3.43 -1.54 -10.80
CA SER A 404 3.47 -3.00 -10.80
C SER A 404 3.34 -3.58 -9.39
N THR A 405 2.23 -3.25 -8.74
CA THR A 405 1.84 -3.66 -7.40
C THR A 405 0.35 -4.01 -7.38
N LYS A 406 -0.13 -4.73 -6.36
CA LYS A 406 -1.57 -4.91 -6.17
C LYS A 406 -2.21 -3.62 -5.63
N CYS A 407 -3.44 -3.34 -6.04
CA CYS A 407 -4.22 -2.27 -5.45
C CYS A 407 -4.70 -2.64 -4.03
N PRO A 408 -4.86 -1.64 -3.14
CA PRO A 408 -5.68 -1.78 -1.94
C PRO A 408 -7.07 -2.31 -2.28
N HIS A 409 -7.59 -3.21 -1.44
CA HIS A 409 -8.88 -3.87 -1.69
C HIS A 409 -10.08 -2.93 -1.58
N HIS A 410 -10.04 -2.00 -0.64
CA HIS A 410 -11.16 -1.10 -0.34
C HIS A 410 -10.67 0.34 -0.21
N ILE A 411 -11.57 1.27 -0.54
CA ILE A 411 -11.37 2.72 -0.41
C ILE A 411 -12.53 3.24 0.44
N TRP A 412 -12.23 3.97 1.51
CA TRP A 412 -13.20 4.74 2.26
C TRP A 412 -12.91 6.24 2.08
N PRO A 413 -13.68 6.93 1.23
CA PRO A 413 -13.63 8.37 1.18
C PRO A 413 -14.34 8.96 2.40
N VAL A 414 -13.60 9.72 3.21
CA VAL A 414 -14.12 10.52 4.31
C VAL A 414 -14.28 11.94 3.80
N ARG A 415 -15.53 12.31 3.50
CA ARG A 415 -15.84 13.59 2.86
C ARG A 415 -16.08 14.67 3.89
N LYS A 416 -15.68 15.91 3.56
CA LYS A 416 -15.90 17.11 4.39
C LYS A 416 -15.41 16.96 5.84
N ILE A 417 -14.22 16.39 6.03
CA ILE A 417 -13.69 15.99 7.34
C ILE A 417 -13.51 17.17 8.31
N THR A 418 -13.33 18.40 7.81
CA THR A 418 -13.24 19.60 8.66
C THR A 418 -14.61 20.18 9.03
N LYS A 419 -15.65 19.86 8.25
CA LYS A 419 -17.03 20.36 8.42
C LYS A 419 -18.00 19.33 8.98
N SER A 420 -17.64 18.04 9.00
CA SER A 420 -18.36 17.00 9.72
C SER A 420 -18.48 17.46 11.16
N GLN A 421 -19.70 17.82 11.54
CA GLN A 421 -20.01 18.64 12.69
C GLN A 421 -19.45 18.05 13.99
N LEU A 422 -19.12 18.96 14.92
CA LEU A 422 -18.84 18.71 16.32
C LEU A 422 -19.67 17.53 16.88
N GLY A 423 -19.04 16.36 17.08
CA GLY A 423 -19.53 15.35 18.03
C GLY A 423 -20.00 14.00 17.48
N GLU A 424 -20.11 13.78 16.16
CA GLU A 424 -20.52 12.46 15.63
C GLU A 424 -19.33 11.62 15.15
N ALA A 425 -19.27 10.39 15.66
CA ALA A 425 -18.32 9.38 15.22
C ALA A 425 -18.62 8.89 13.79
N MET A 426 -17.57 8.70 12.99
CA MET A 426 -17.70 8.13 11.64
C MET A 426 -17.39 6.65 11.63
N PHE A 427 -18.24 5.89 10.94
CA PHE A 427 -18.02 4.49 10.64
C PHE A 427 -17.86 4.29 9.14
N SER A 428 -16.92 3.43 8.76
CA SER A 428 -16.85 2.98 7.38
C SER A 428 -18.07 2.11 7.03
N PRO A 429 -18.38 1.91 5.74
CA PRO A 429 -19.14 0.75 5.33
C PRO A 429 -18.52 -0.54 5.87
N ARG A 430 -19.34 -1.60 6.00
CA ARG A 430 -18.81 -2.94 6.29
C ARG A 430 -18.22 -3.53 5.02
N PHE A 431 -16.99 -4.01 5.12
CA PHE A 431 -16.27 -4.62 4.02
C PHE A 431 -16.11 -6.13 4.25
N LEU A 432 -15.70 -6.84 3.19
CA LEU A 432 -15.29 -8.24 3.23
C LEU A 432 -13.84 -8.35 2.78
N SER A 433 -13.04 -9.07 3.57
CA SER A 433 -11.69 -9.49 3.16
C SER A 433 -11.77 -10.59 2.08
N PRO A 434 -10.71 -10.82 1.29
CA PRO A 434 -10.66 -11.90 0.30
C PRO A 434 -10.90 -13.29 0.88
N THR A 435 -10.52 -13.52 2.14
CA THR A 435 -10.75 -14.76 2.88
C THR A 435 -12.15 -14.85 3.50
N GLY A 436 -12.94 -13.79 3.43
CA GLY A 436 -14.37 -13.78 3.78
C GLY A 436 -14.72 -13.18 5.14
N TYR A 437 -13.75 -12.77 5.97
CA TYR A 437 -14.02 -12.03 7.22
C TYR A 437 -14.62 -10.66 6.92
N SER A 438 -15.68 -10.30 7.65
CA SER A 438 -16.27 -8.97 7.59
C SER A 438 -15.64 -8.04 8.63
N PHE A 439 -15.46 -6.78 8.27
CA PHE A 439 -14.84 -5.79 9.14
C PHE A 439 -15.41 -4.38 8.91
N GLN A 440 -15.19 -3.51 9.88
CA GLN A 440 -15.59 -2.10 9.87
C GLN A 440 -14.54 -1.24 10.59
N LEU A 441 -14.44 0.01 10.18
CA LEU A 441 -13.58 1.00 10.81
C LEU A 441 -14.39 2.04 11.53
N TYR A 442 -13.79 2.56 12.60
CA TYR A 442 -14.38 3.59 13.43
C TYR A 442 -13.37 4.72 13.61
N LEU A 443 -13.80 5.93 13.27
CA LEU A 443 -13.04 7.16 13.38
C LEU A 443 -13.79 8.13 14.33
N PRO A 444 -13.41 8.20 15.61
CA PRO A 444 -13.97 9.18 16.53
C PRO A 444 -13.55 10.61 16.14
N ILE A 445 -14.52 11.46 15.79
CA ILE A 445 -14.30 12.88 15.51
C ILE A 445 -14.49 13.67 16.81
N TRP A 446 -13.45 13.68 17.66
CA TRP A 446 -13.37 14.44 18.94
C TRP A 446 -14.31 13.95 20.08
N HIS A 447 -13.90 14.15 21.33
CA HIS A 447 -14.59 13.73 22.58
C HIS A 447 -14.56 12.24 22.99
N VAL A 448 -13.42 11.58 22.82
CA VAL A 448 -13.09 10.41 23.67
C VAL A 448 -11.74 10.72 24.32
N THR A 449 -11.42 10.10 25.46
CA THR A 449 -10.11 10.12 26.15
C THR A 449 -8.97 9.68 25.23
N ILE A 450 -8.66 10.52 24.24
CA ILE A 450 -7.60 10.38 23.27
C ILE A 450 -6.48 11.30 23.76
N PRO A 451 -5.22 10.83 23.80
CA PRO A 451 -4.10 11.69 24.15
C PRO A 451 -4.11 12.98 23.30
N PRO A 452 -3.89 14.17 23.91
CA PRO A 452 -3.85 15.42 23.16
C PRO A 452 -2.84 15.31 22.02
N GLY A 453 -3.25 15.68 20.81
CA GLY A 453 -2.41 15.64 19.62
C GLY A 453 -2.60 14.44 18.69
N TYR A 454 -3.40 13.42 19.05
CA TYR A 454 -3.64 12.24 18.19
C TYR A 454 -5.07 12.13 17.65
N MET A 455 -5.19 11.62 16.44
CA MET A 455 -6.38 11.02 15.86
C MET A 455 -6.24 9.50 16.00
N VAL A 456 -7.34 8.79 16.22
CA VAL A 456 -7.32 7.33 16.37
C VAL A 456 -8.27 6.74 15.34
N VAL A 457 -7.85 5.65 14.71
CA VAL A 457 -8.72 4.80 13.89
C VAL A 457 -8.79 3.46 14.57
N TYR A 458 -9.99 2.91 14.71
CA TYR A 458 -10.19 1.58 15.25
C TYR A 458 -10.56 0.60 14.14
N PHE A 459 -9.88 -0.53 14.12
CA PHE A 459 -10.24 -1.68 13.30
C PHE A 459 -11.08 -2.67 14.11
N HIS A 460 -12.21 -3.09 13.55
CA HIS A 460 -13.10 -4.08 14.14
C HIS A 460 -13.42 -5.20 13.15
N LEU A 461 -13.36 -6.45 13.61
CA LEU A 461 -14.07 -7.53 12.94
C LEU A 461 -15.58 -7.39 13.22
N THR A 462 -16.41 -7.67 12.23
CA THR A 462 -17.87 -7.61 12.34
C THR A 462 -18.50 -8.93 11.90
N SER A 463 -19.70 -9.23 12.41
CA SER A 463 -20.42 -10.43 11.99
C SER A 463 -20.78 -10.34 10.50
N GLY A 464 -20.34 -11.32 9.73
CA GLY A 464 -20.51 -11.40 8.28
C GLY A 464 -21.33 -12.61 7.83
N PRO A 465 -21.56 -12.73 6.51
CA PRO A 465 -22.29 -13.86 5.92
C PRO A 465 -21.51 -15.18 5.99
N ASN A 466 -20.17 -15.13 6.08
CA ASN A 466 -19.31 -16.30 5.99
C ASN A 466 -18.89 -16.87 7.36
N ASP A 467 -19.23 -16.21 8.47
CA ASP A 467 -18.69 -16.48 9.81
C ASP A 467 -18.74 -17.95 10.25
N ARG A 468 -19.75 -18.71 9.80
CA ARG A 468 -19.95 -20.13 10.13
C ARG A 468 -18.88 -21.05 9.55
N ASN A 469 -18.25 -20.63 8.44
CA ASN A 469 -17.25 -21.41 7.71
C ASN A 469 -15.82 -20.87 7.93
N LEU A 470 -15.68 -19.79 8.69
CA LEU A 470 -14.39 -19.18 9.00
C LEU A 470 -13.80 -19.75 10.28
N LYS A 471 -12.48 -19.69 10.38
CA LYS A 471 -11.74 -20.11 11.57
C LYS A 471 -11.76 -18.99 12.61
N TRP A 472 -12.05 -19.33 13.85
CA TRP A 472 -12.04 -18.38 14.97
C TRP A 472 -11.19 -18.93 16.13
N PRO A 473 -10.41 -18.09 16.84
CA PRO A 473 -10.14 -16.67 16.57
C PRO A 473 -9.45 -16.43 15.21
N CYS A 474 -9.68 -15.25 14.61
CA CYS A 474 -9.21 -14.89 13.27
C CYS A 474 -7.66 -14.99 13.19
N PRO A 475 -7.10 -15.96 12.45
CA PRO A 475 -5.68 -16.26 12.54
C PRO A 475 -4.87 -15.44 11.53
N TRP A 476 -3.93 -14.64 12.01
CA TRP A 476 -2.84 -14.04 11.23
C TRP A 476 -3.29 -13.31 9.96
N HIS A 477 -4.36 -12.51 10.07
CA HIS A 477 -4.74 -11.59 8.99
C HIS A 477 -4.05 -10.25 9.22
N GLN A 478 -3.20 -9.86 8.29
CA GLN A 478 -2.58 -8.55 8.30
C GLN A 478 -3.55 -7.53 7.72
N VAL A 479 -3.85 -6.52 8.54
CA VAL A 479 -4.63 -5.36 8.16
C VAL A 479 -3.66 -4.25 7.83
N THR A 480 -3.68 -3.80 6.58
CA THR A 480 -2.97 -2.60 6.13
C THR A 480 -3.99 -1.50 5.90
N MET A 481 -3.87 -0.43 6.68
CA MET A 481 -4.64 0.79 6.51
C MET A 481 -3.71 1.91 6.08
N VAL A 482 -4.15 2.71 5.13
CA VAL A 482 -3.34 3.79 4.57
C VAL A 482 -4.16 5.05 4.55
N LEU A 483 -3.72 6.08 5.29
CA LEU A 483 -4.21 7.43 5.04
C LEU A 483 -3.37 8.03 3.91
N MET A 484 -4.03 8.26 2.77
CA MET A 484 -3.36 8.65 1.53
C MET A 484 -2.88 10.09 1.58
N ASP A 485 -1.61 10.32 1.25
CA ASP A 485 -1.11 11.63 0.84
C ASP A 485 -1.49 11.86 -0.62
N GLN A 486 -2.44 12.76 -0.89
CA GLN A 486 -3.09 12.93 -2.19
C GLN A 486 -2.25 13.77 -3.17
N GLN A 487 -0.93 13.48 -3.24
CA GLN A 487 -0.03 13.99 -4.28
C GLN A 487 -0.37 13.33 -5.62
N SER A 488 -0.23 14.09 -6.70
CA SER A 488 -0.53 13.65 -8.07
C SER A 488 0.39 12.51 -8.52
N ASP A 489 1.69 12.63 -8.24
CA ASP A 489 2.66 11.57 -8.51
C ASP A 489 2.77 10.59 -7.34
N ILE A 490 2.46 9.31 -7.59
CA ILE A 490 2.56 8.22 -6.61
C ILE A 490 3.96 8.11 -5.97
N ARG A 491 5.00 8.53 -6.67
CA ARG A 491 6.39 8.49 -6.18
C ARG A 491 6.64 9.51 -5.06
N GLU A 492 5.86 10.60 -5.05
CA GLU A 492 5.96 11.69 -4.07
C GLU A 492 5.01 11.51 -2.87
N GLN A 493 4.14 10.51 -2.91
CA GLN A 493 3.20 10.23 -1.83
C GLN A 493 3.96 9.72 -0.59
N MET A 494 3.80 10.45 0.52
CA MET A 494 4.23 10.01 1.86
C MET A 494 3.01 9.48 2.61
N ASN A 495 2.51 8.34 2.16
CA ASN A 495 1.33 7.70 2.74
C ASN A 495 1.56 7.28 4.20
N MET A 496 0.59 7.54 5.08
CA MET A 496 0.66 7.07 6.47
C MET A 496 0.15 5.62 6.55
N HIS A 497 1.07 4.69 6.74
CA HIS A 497 0.77 3.26 6.87
C HIS A 497 0.50 2.88 8.33
N LEU A 498 -0.68 2.33 8.60
CA LEU A 498 -1.08 1.78 9.90
C LEU A 498 -1.34 0.29 9.71
N MET A 499 -0.53 -0.54 10.34
CA MET A 499 -0.56 -1.99 10.13
C MET A 499 -0.73 -2.72 11.46
N LEU A 500 -1.60 -3.72 11.47
CA LEU A 500 -1.74 -4.66 12.58
C LEU A 500 -1.96 -6.06 12.02
N THR A 501 -1.75 -7.08 12.86
CA THR A 501 -2.03 -8.47 12.50
C THR A 501 -2.90 -9.12 13.57
N THR A 502 -3.91 -9.89 13.15
CA THR A 502 -4.80 -10.60 14.08
C THR A 502 -4.10 -11.80 14.72
N ASP A 503 -3.49 -11.62 15.90
CA ASP A 503 -2.94 -12.74 16.66
C ASP A 503 -4.07 -13.57 17.29
N PRO A 504 -4.30 -14.83 16.87
CA PRO A 504 -5.39 -15.65 17.40
C PRO A 504 -5.24 -15.98 18.89
N LYS A 505 -4.07 -15.73 19.50
CA LYS A 505 -3.81 -15.93 20.93
C LYS A 505 -4.03 -14.66 21.76
N LYS A 506 -4.29 -13.52 21.13
CA LYS A 506 -4.54 -12.26 21.85
C LYS A 506 -5.82 -12.37 22.68
N MET A 507 -5.70 -12.14 23.98
CA MET A 507 -6.81 -12.09 24.92
C MET A 507 -7.34 -10.66 25.09
N SER A 508 -8.58 -10.54 25.56
CA SER A 508 -9.15 -9.30 26.10
C SER A 508 -8.35 -8.80 27.31
N SER A 509 -8.53 -7.53 27.68
CA SER A 509 -7.79 -6.90 28.78
C SER A 509 -8.02 -7.56 30.15
N ASP A 510 -9.17 -8.19 30.34
CA ASP A 510 -9.53 -8.97 31.53
C ASP A 510 -9.14 -10.46 31.42
N GLY A 511 -8.59 -10.89 30.28
CA GLY A 511 -8.13 -12.26 30.04
C GLY A 511 -9.23 -13.30 29.89
N THR A 512 -10.49 -12.89 29.68
CA THR A 512 -11.65 -13.81 29.67
C THR A 512 -11.99 -14.34 28.28
N GLU A 513 -11.72 -13.57 27.22
CA GLU A 513 -12.12 -13.88 25.85
C GLU A 513 -10.95 -13.67 24.87
N PHE A 514 -10.98 -14.37 23.73
CA PHE A 514 -10.05 -14.08 22.65
C PHE A 514 -10.48 -12.81 21.93
N PHE A 515 -9.58 -11.84 21.82
CA PHE A 515 -9.86 -10.51 21.26
C PHE A 515 -10.38 -10.57 19.81
N TRP A 516 -9.85 -11.52 19.02
CA TRP A 516 -10.21 -11.73 17.62
C TRP A 516 -11.16 -12.93 17.41
N ASP A 517 -11.92 -13.35 18.43
CA ASP A 517 -12.95 -14.38 18.27
C ASP A 517 -14.14 -13.86 17.45
N ASN A 518 -15.10 -14.75 17.17
CA ASN A 518 -16.29 -14.43 16.40
C ASN A 518 -17.05 -13.24 17.03
N PRO A 519 -17.31 -12.14 16.28
CA PRO A 519 -18.01 -10.97 16.80
C PRO A 519 -19.37 -11.26 17.45
N ARG A 520 -20.04 -12.37 17.08
CA ARG A 520 -21.30 -12.78 17.72
C ARG A 520 -21.12 -13.29 19.15
N LYS A 521 -19.89 -13.68 19.52
CA LYS A 521 -19.52 -14.19 20.84
C LYS A 521 -18.92 -13.08 21.71
N VAL A 522 -17.98 -12.31 21.15
CA VAL A 522 -17.16 -11.34 21.90
C VAL A 522 -17.49 -9.87 21.60
N GLY A 523 -18.46 -9.62 20.72
CA GLY A 523 -18.80 -8.28 20.23
C GLY A 523 -20.11 -7.72 20.76
N SER A 524 -20.30 -6.42 20.57
CA SER A 524 -21.54 -5.70 20.87
C SER A 524 -22.51 -5.75 19.69
N LYS A 525 -23.81 -5.77 19.98
CA LYS A 525 -24.85 -5.67 18.95
C LYS A 525 -25.00 -4.20 18.53
N GLU A 526 -24.91 -3.96 17.22
CA GLU A 526 -24.98 -2.65 16.59
C GLU A 526 -26.15 -2.58 15.60
N THR A 527 -26.64 -1.36 15.35
CA THR A 527 -27.68 -1.08 14.35
C THR A 527 -27.05 -0.34 13.17
N ALA A 528 -27.19 -0.88 11.97
CA ALA A 528 -26.73 -0.25 10.74
C ALA A 528 -27.69 0.86 10.28
N PRO A 529 -27.24 1.78 9.40
CA PRO A 529 -28.10 2.88 8.89
C PRO A 529 -29.37 2.41 8.17
N ASP A 530 -29.39 1.20 7.63
CA ASP A 530 -30.55 0.58 6.99
C ASP A 530 -31.53 -0.09 7.98
N GLY A 531 -31.27 0.01 9.29
CA GLY A 531 -32.05 -0.60 10.35
C GLY A 531 -31.72 -2.07 10.62
N SER A 532 -30.84 -2.70 9.83
CA SER A 532 -30.38 -4.06 10.10
C SER A 532 -29.47 -4.10 11.34
N SER A 533 -29.42 -5.25 12.03
CA SER A 533 -28.53 -5.43 13.18
C SER A 533 -27.39 -6.39 12.88
N PHE A 534 -26.21 -6.10 13.43
CA PHE A 534 -25.01 -6.92 13.31
C PHE A 534 -24.21 -6.87 14.62
N TYR A 535 -23.15 -7.68 14.74
CA TYR A 535 -22.25 -7.63 15.88
C TYR A 535 -20.90 -7.04 15.49
N ARG A 536 -20.35 -6.15 16.32
CA ARG A 536 -19.02 -5.55 16.16
C ARG A 536 -18.12 -6.06 17.29
N GLY A 537 -17.02 -6.72 16.93
CA GLY A 537 -16.03 -7.22 17.88
C GLY A 537 -15.22 -6.09 18.54
N PRO A 538 -14.31 -6.45 19.46
CA PRO A 538 -13.37 -5.51 20.08
C PRO A 538 -12.60 -4.68 19.05
N GLY A 539 -12.36 -3.40 19.37
CA GLY A 539 -11.68 -2.45 18.48
C GLY A 539 -10.19 -2.34 18.79
N GLN A 540 -9.35 -2.57 17.79
CA GLN A 540 -7.91 -2.29 17.92
C GLN A 540 -7.62 -0.87 17.46
N ALA A 541 -7.13 -0.03 18.40
CA ALA A 541 -6.74 1.35 18.13
C ALA A 541 -5.44 1.43 17.34
N LEU A 542 -5.40 2.36 16.38
CA LEU A 542 -4.22 2.77 15.63
C LEU A 542 -4.15 4.30 15.63
N PHE A 543 -2.99 4.85 15.99
CA PHE A 543 -2.81 6.26 16.28
C PHE A 543 -2.21 7.00 15.09
N ILE A 544 -2.72 8.20 14.83
CA ILE A 544 -2.25 9.13 13.82
C ILE A 544 -1.95 10.45 14.51
N GLU A 545 -0.73 10.94 14.38
CA GLU A 545 -0.37 12.23 14.95
C GLU A 545 -1.04 13.38 14.15
N ARG A 546 -1.85 14.20 14.81
CA ARG A 546 -2.63 15.28 14.15
C ARG A 546 -1.74 16.38 13.59
N ALA A 547 -0.60 16.65 14.22
CA ALA A 547 0.34 17.65 13.74
C ALA A 547 0.80 17.32 12.31
N ARG A 548 0.97 16.03 12.01
CA ARG A 548 1.44 15.52 10.72
C ARG A 548 0.38 15.61 9.61
N LEU A 549 -0.91 15.64 9.95
CA LEU A 549 -2.01 15.76 8.98
C LEU A 549 -1.99 17.10 8.21
N LYS A 550 -1.42 18.16 8.80
CA LYS A 550 -1.38 19.50 8.20
C LYS A 550 -0.19 19.71 7.25
N GLY A 551 0.81 18.83 7.29
CA GLY A 551 2.08 19.04 6.58
C GLY A 551 2.06 18.65 5.10
N ARG A 552 1.05 17.91 4.63
CA ARG A 552 0.97 17.35 3.27
C ARG A 552 -0.49 17.29 2.77
N ASN A 553 -0.75 16.59 1.66
CA ASN A 553 -2.08 16.51 1.04
C ASN A 553 -2.93 15.35 1.61
N PHE A 554 -2.83 15.06 2.91
CA PHE A 554 -3.69 14.04 3.55
C PHE A 554 -5.17 14.44 3.54
N ILE A 555 -5.44 15.74 3.65
CA ILE A 555 -6.76 16.34 3.50
C ILE A 555 -6.69 17.29 2.30
N LYS A 556 -7.35 16.94 1.19
CA LYS A 556 -7.36 17.71 -0.05
C LYS A 556 -8.81 17.97 -0.45
N GLY A 557 -9.18 19.23 -0.64
CA GLY A 557 -10.58 19.59 -0.91
C GLY A 557 -11.55 19.29 0.23
N ASP A 558 -11.07 19.26 1.48
CA ASP A 558 -11.83 18.83 2.67
C ASP A 558 -12.13 17.31 2.72
N ASP A 559 -11.49 16.52 1.85
CA ASP A 559 -11.68 15.07 1.79
C ASP A 559 -10.39 14.33 2.16
N ALA A 560 -10.55 13.19 2.82
CA ALA A 560 -9.48 12.25 3.14
C ALA A 560 -9.82 10.87 2.57
N PHE A 561 -8.81 10.15 2.06
CA PHE A 561 -8.99 8.81 1.54
C PHE A 561 -8.24 7.83 2.41
N PHE A 562 -8.98 6.89 2.99
CA PHE A 562 -8.36 5.74 3.63
C PHE A 562 -8.45 4.52 2.71
N LEU A 563 -7.32 3.84 2.52
CA LEU A 563 -7.17 2.66 1.67
C LEU A 563 -6.92 1.44 2.55
N PHE A 564 -7.54 0.29 2.24
CA PHE A 564 -7.47 -0.89 3.09
C PHE A 564 -7.24 -2.18 2.35
N SER A 565 -6.42 -3.04 2.96
CA SER A 565 -6.30 -4.45 2.62
C SER A 565 -6.28 -5.27 3.90
N VAL A 566 -7.02 -6.38 3.88
CA VAL A 566 -6.97 -7.41 4.93
C VAL A 566 -6.61 -8.70 4.22
N GLU A 567 -5.42 -9.23 4.48
CA GLU A 567 -4.85 -10.37 3.79
C GLU A 567 -4.38 -11.42 4.79
N GLU A 568 -4.50 -12.70 4.43
CA GLU A 568 -3.92 -13.77 5.23
C GLU A 568 -2.39 -13.73 5.12
N PHE A 569 -1.71 -13.73 6.27
CA PHE A 569 -0.25 -13.65 6.36
C PHE A 569 0.28 -14.73 7.32
N PRO A 570 0.40 -15.98 6.87
CA PRO A 570 0.69 -17.11 7.76
C PRO A 570 2.16 -17.11 8.23
N PRO A 571 2.45 -17.55 9.48
CA PRO A 571 3.78 -17.50 10.08
C PRO A 571 4.90 -18.18 9.27
N HIS A 572 4.59 -19.31 8.64
CA HIS A 572 5.55 -20.15 7.93
C HIS A 572 5.86 -19.70 6.49
N ASP A 573 5.10 -18.76 5.93
CA ASP A 573 5.28 -18.30 4.55
C ASP A 573 6.26 -17.11 4.45
N SER A 574 6.78 -16.64 5.59
CA SER A 574 7.69 -15.49 5.68
C SER A 574 9.07 -15.66 5.02
N THR A 575 9.41 -16.86 4.54
CA THR A 575 10.63 -17.14 3.75
C THR A 575 10.38 -17.21 2.25
N LYS A 576 9.12 -17.16 1.81
CA LYS A 576 8.72 -17.16 0.41
C LYS A 576 8.02 -15.83 0.12
N THR A 577 8.36 -15.19 -1.00
CA THR A 577 7.48 -14.17 -1.57
C THR A 577 6.05 -14.74 -1.63
N PRO A 578 5.00 -13.99 -1.24
CA PRO A 578 3.63 -14.50 -1.22
C PRO A 578 3.31 -15.02 -2.62
N THR A 579 3.41 -16.33 -2.78
CA THR A 579 3.00 -17.01 -3.98
C THR A 579 1.52 -17.14 -3.78
N VAL A 580 0.76 -16.37 -4.56
CA VAL A 580 -0.69 -16.49 -4.59
C VAL A 580 -1.01 -17.96 -4.74
N VAL A 581 -1.55 -18.57 -3.69
CA VAL A 581 -2.26 -19.83 -3.82
C VAL A 581 -3.48 -19.45 -4.64
N ILE A 582 -3.33 -19.55 -5.96
CA ILE A 582 -4.50 -19.62 -6.83
C ILE A 582 -5.13 -20.93 -6.42
N VAL A 583 -6.16 -20.84 -5.56
CA VAL A 583 -7.13 -21.90 -5.41
C VAL A 583 -7.84 -21.96 -6.76
N PHE A 584 -7.19 -22.58 -7.74
CA PHE A 584 -7.91 -23.21 -8.83
C PHE A 584 -8.80 -24.21 -8.12
N MET A 585 -10.09 -23.89 -8.03
CA MET A 585 -11.07 -24.91 -7.76
C MET A 585 -10.72 -26.09 -8.65
N VAL A 586 -10.43 -27.22 -8.01
CA VAL A 586 -10.18 -28.50 -8.65
C VAL A 586 -11.50 -28.92 -9.31
N SER A 587 -11.80 -28.33 -10.46
CA SER A 587 -12.97 -28.65 -11.28
C SER A 587 -12.58 -29.00 -12.72
N VAL A 588 -11.34 -28.76 -13.13
CA VAL A 588 -10.84 -29.16 -14.46
C VAL A 588 -10.30 -30.60 -14.45
N GLY A 589 -9.63 -31.04 -13.38
CA GLY A 589 -9.10 -32.42 -13.29
C GLY A 589 -10.19 -33.49 -13.21
N VAL A 590 -11.28 -33.21 -12.48
CA VAL A 590 -12.43 -34.11 -12.37
C VAL A 590 -13.24 -34.12 -13.67
N ALA A 591 -13.39 -32.97 -14.35
CA ALA A 591 -14.05 -32.91 -15.65
C ALA A 591 -13.24 -33.66 -16.74
N ILE A 592 -11.90 -33.53 -16.75
CA ILE A 592 -11.05 -34.25 -17.72
C ILE A 592 -11.05 -35.76 -17.42
N MET A 593 -11.04 -36.19 -16.15
CA MET A 593 -11.20 -37.61 -15.81
C MET A 593 -12.59 -38.16 -16.19
N LEU A 594 -13.66 -37.41 -15.95
CA LEU A 594 -15.01 -37.83 -16.34
C LEU A 594 -15.19 -37.88 -17.85
N ILE A 595 -14.63 -36.91 -18.59
CA ILE A 595 -14.66 -36.90 -20.06
C ILE A 595 -13.81 -38.04 -20.63
N SER A 596 -12.63 -38.33 -20.07
CA SER A 596 -11.80 -39.44 -20.54
C SER A 596 -12.39 -40.82 -20.21
N VAL A 597 -13.09 -40.98 -19.07
CA VAL A 597 -13.87 -42.19 -18.75
C VAL A 597 -15.10 -42.33 -19.66
N LEU A 598 -15.78 -41.23 -20.01
CA LEU A 598 -16.90 -41.25 -20.97
C LEU A 598 -16.43 -41.56 -22.40
N ILE A 599 -15.30 -41.01 -22.84
CA ILE A 599 -14.73 -41.28 -24.17
C ILE A 599 -14.23 -42.73 -24.25
N SER A 600 -13.53 -43.23 -23.21
CA SER A 600 -13.06 -44.62 -23.20
C SER A 600 -14.20 -45.64 -23.05
N GLY A 601 -15.25 -45.31 -22.28
CA GLY A 601 -16.48 -46.10 -22.21
C GLY A 601 -17.25 -46.16 -23.55
N ASN A 602 -17.39 -45.03 -24.25
CA ASN A 602 -18.01 -45.00 -25.57
C ASN A 602 -17.15 -45.70 -26.64
N MET A 603 -15.83 -45.59 -26.58
CA MET A 603 -14.91 -46.26 -27.51
C MET A 603 -14.86 -47.78 -27.27
N TRP A 604 -15.01 -48.24 -26.02
CA TRP A 604 -15.17 -49.66 -25.69
C TRP A 604 -16.53 -50.21 -26.16
N MET A 605 -17.63 -49.45 -25.99
CA MET A 605 -18.96 -49.81 -26.50
C MET A 605 -19.01 -49.84 -28.04
N MET A 606 -18.32 -48.92 -28.72
CA MET A 606 -18.18 -48.90 -30.19
C MET A 606 -17.38 -50.10 -30.69
N ARG A 607 -16.22 -50.40 -30.08
CA ARG A 607 -15.43 -51.60 -30.41
C ARG A 607 -16.17 -52.90 -30.14
N LYS A 608 -17.02 -52.97 -29.09
CA LYS A 608 -17.84 -54.14 -28.80
C LYS A 608 -18.99 -54.29 -29.81
N ARG A 609 -19.54 -53.18 -30.34
CA ARG A 609 -20.53 -53.20 -31.44
C ARG A 609 -19.90 -53.60 -32.77
N GLU A 610 -18.71 -53.11 -33.11
CA GLU A 610 -17.99 -53.53 -34.32
C GLU A 610 -17.59 -55.01 -34.26
N LYS A 611 -17.15 -55.51 -33.09
CA LYS A 611 -16.79 -56.93 -32.93
C LYS A 611 -18.00 -57.88 -33.05
N ASN A 612 -19.17 -57.46 -32.54
CA ASN A 612 -20.42 -58.21 -32.68
C ASN A 612 -21.04 -58.10 -34.09
N GLN A 613 -20.65 -57.11 -34.92
CA GLN A 613 -21.03 -57.04 -36.33
C GLN A 613 -20.12 -57.93 -37.20
N LEU A 614 -18.82 -57.96 -36.92
CA LEU A 614 -17.85 -58.82 -37.62
C LEU A 614 -18.08 -60.32 -37.36
N GLU A 615 -18.53 -60.72 -36.16
CA GLU A 615 -18.88 -62.13 -35.87
C GLU A 615 -20.18 -62.60 -36.55
N ASN A 616 -21.06 -61.69 -37.01
CA ASN A 616 -22.28 -62.05 -37.74
C ASN A 616 -22.08 -62.10 -39.27
N ASP A 617 -21.01 -61.51 -39.80
CA ASP A 617 -20.73 -61.47 -41.24
C ASP A 617 -19.75 -62.58 -41.71
N GLU A 618 -19.09 -63.32 -40.80
CA GLU A 618 -18.19 -64.44 -41.14
C GLU A 618 -18.88 -65.83 -41.25
N GLU A 619 -20.20 -65.92 -41.05
CA GLU A 619 -20.94 -67.20 -41.20
C GLU A 619 -21.53 -67.42 -42.61
N LEU A 620 -21.26 -66.53 -43.57
CA LEU A 620 -21.61 -66.73 -44.98
C LEU A 620 -20.37 -66.64 -45.88
N ILE A 621 -20.10 -67.72 -46.64
CA ILE A 621 -19.24 -67.84 -47.85
C ILE A 621 -17.92 -68.67 -47.67
N ILE A 622 -18.09 -70.00 -47.57
CA ILE A 622 -17.66 -71.09 -48.50
C ILE A 622 -16.24 -71.11 -49.13
N GLN A 623 -15.56 -72.27 -48.95
CA GLN A 623 -14.62 -73.06 -49.83
C GLN A 623 -13.53 -72.27 -50.61
N ASP A 624 -12.23 -72.62 -50.67
CA ASP A 624 -11.63 -73.88 -51.13
C ASP A 624 -10.07 -73.83 -51.00
N LYS A 625 -9.37 -74.97 -51.01
CA LYS A 625 -7.88 -75.15 -50.93
C LYS A 625 -7.22 -75.08 -52.33
N PRO A 626 -5.87 -75.02 -52.59
CA PRO A 626 -4.81 -75.84 -51.94
C PRO A 626 -3.31 -75.35 -51.87
N ARG A 627 -2.53 -76.11 -51.07
CA ARG A 627 -1.07 -76.48 -51.00
C ARG A 627 0.04 -75.85 -51.88
N PHE A 628 1.25 -75.67 -51.29
CA PHE A 628 2.59 -76.32 -51.56
C PHE A 628 3.75 -75.51 -50.88
N ILE A 629 4.50 -75.99 -49.86
CA ILE A 629 5.80 -76.72 -49.74
C ILE A 629 7.05 -76.22 -50.51
N ARG A 630 8.12 -75.83 -49.76
CA ARG A 630 9.57 -76.24 -49.78
C ARG A 630 10.41 -75.15 -49.07
N VAL A 631 11.45 -75.37 -48.24
CA VAL A 631 12.32 -76.51 -47.84
C VAL A 631 12.48 -76.47 -46.31
#